data_AF-A0A536W694-F1
#
_entry.id   AF-A0A536W694-F1
#
_cell.length_a   1.000
_cell.length_b   1.000
_cell.length_c   1.000
_cell.angle_alpha   90.00
_cell.angle_beta   90.00
_cell.angle_gamma   90.00
#
_symmetry.space_group_name_H-M   'P 1'
#
loop_
_entity.id
_entity.type
_entity.pdbx_description
1 polymer ?
#
loop_
_entity_poly.entity_id
_entity_poly.type
_entity_poly.pdbx_seq_one_letter_code
_entity_poly.pdbx_strand_id
1 'polypeptide(L)'
;METIQVDDLGVLRVEGKIREEVAWKDVTEIRIITTSGGPVTEDVFFALTTSDGKGCLVPHAAAVRTKLLEELQRRFPGLSDKTVIEAMGCTSNNSFLLWKRAA
;
A
#
# COMPACT_ATOMS: atom_id res chain seq x y z
N MET A 1 15.03 12.54 4.53
CA MET A 1 14.11 12.06 5.58
C MET A 1 12.84 11.64 4.87
N GLU A 2 12.37 10.42 5.11
CA GLU A 2 11.08 9.97 4.59
C GLU A 2 9.96 10.56 5.45
N THR A 3 8.93 11.09 4.80
CA THR A 3 7.68 11.52 5.44
C THR A 3 6.54 10.72 4.85
N ILE A 4 5.78 10.04 5.70
CA ILE A 4 4.54 9.36 5.31
C ILE A 4 3.42 9.86 6.20
N GLN A 5 2.35 10.32 5.57
CA GLN A 5 1.14 10.81 6.21
C GLN A 5 -0.05 9.99 5.69
N VAL A 6 -0.86 9.51 6.63
CA VAL A 6 -2.14 8.84 6.37
C VAL A 6 -3.17 9.61 7.18
N ASP A 7 -4.12 10.24 6.50
CA ASP A 7 -5.12 11.11 7.13
C ASP A 7 -6.49 10.97 6.46
N ASP A 8 -7.40 11.93 6.69
CA ASP A 8 -8.73 11.91 6.11
C ASP A 8 -8.80 12.20 4.61
N LEU A 9 -7.77 12.82 4.05
CA LEU A 9 -7.68 13.12 2.61
C LEU A 9 -7.12 11.93 1.85
N GLY A 10 -6.08 11.29 2.37
CA GLY A 10 -5.40 10.23 1.64
C GLY A 10 -4.09 9.76 2.26
N VAL A 11 -3.19 9.33 1.38
CA VAL A 11 -1.82 8.95 1.70
C VAL A 11 -0.87 9.87 0.93
N LEU A 12 0.08 10.45 1.64
CA LEU A 12 1.20 11.20 1.09
C LEU A 12 2.50 10.53 1.51
N ARG A 13 3.41 10.34 0.56
CA ARG A 13 4.78 9.93 0.79
C ARG A 13 5.74 10.91 0.13
N VAL A 14 6.75 11.34 0.88
CA VAL A 14 7.84 12.18 0.39
C VAL A 14 9.17 11.56 0.78
N GLU A 15 10.02 11.27 -0.20
CA GLU A 15 11.37 10.78 0.00
C GLU A 15 12.34 11.45 -1.00
N GLY A 16 13.18 12.36 -0.50
CA GLY A 16 14.10 13.11 -1.36
C GLY A 16 13.33 13.96 -2.39
N LYS A 17 13.45 13.62 -3.68
CA LYS A 17 12.73 14.28 -4.78
C LYS A 17 11.43 13.56 -5.16
N ILE A 18 11.19 12.38 -4.61
CA ILE A 18 9.99 11.59 -4.87
C ILE A 18 8.86 12.13 -3.99
N ARG A 19 7.74 12.47 -4.62
CA ARG A 19 6.49 12.82 -3.96
C ARG A 19 5.37 12.01 -4.61
N GLU A 20 4.73 11.19 -3.80
CA GLU A 20 3.65 10.30 -4.19
C GLU A 20 2.44 10.61 -3.31
N GLU A 21 1.27 10.77 -3.92
CA GLU A 21 0.07 11.16 -3.19
C GLU A 21 -1.14 10.50 -3.84
N VAL A 22 -2.04 9.99 -3.00
CA VAL A 22 -3.30 9.43 -3.46
C VAL A 22 -4.41 9.81 -2.48
N ALA A 23 -5.45 10.46 -3.00
CA ALA A 23 -6.65 10.72 -2.22
C ALA A 23 -7.51 9.45 -2.16
N TRP A 24 -8.18 9.20 -1.03
CA TRP A 24 -8.99 7.99 -0.85
C TRP A 24 -10.02 7.77 -1.96
N LYS A 25 -10.68 8.86 -2.38
CA LYS A 25 -11.70 8.85 -3.43
C LYS A 25 -11.17 8.47 -4.81
N ASP A 26 -9.86 8.51 -5.02
CA ASP A 26 -9.23 8.24 -6.32
C ASP A 26 -8.59 6.84 -6.39
N VAL A 27 -8.50 6.11 -5.26
CA VAL A 27 -7.95 4.75 -5.20
C VAL A 27 -8.81 3.77 -6.00
N THR A 28 -8.26 3.21 -7.08
CA THR A 28 -8.91 2.21 -7.92
C THR A 28 -8.45 0.78 -7.64
N GLU A 29 -7.25 0.62 -7.10
CA GLU A 29 -6.68 -0.69 -6.82
C GLU A 29 -5.73 -0.62 -5.62
N ILE A 30 -5.75 -1.67 -4.79
CA ILE A 30 -4.85 -1.83 -3.64
C ILE A 30 -4.17 -3.19 -3.77
N ARG A 31 -2.84 -3.18 -3.69
CA ARG A 31 -2.02 -4.40 -3.74
C ARG A 31 -1.00 -4.44 -2.62
N ILE A 32 -0.57 -5.65 -2.28
CA ILE A 32 0.73 -5.87 -1.65
C ILE A 32 1.72 -6.36 -2.71
N ILE A 33 2.91 -5.77 -2.73
CA ILE A 33 4.04 -6.19 -3.56
C ILE A 33 5.09 -6.75 -2.62
N THR A 34 5.53 -7.98 -2.87
CA THR A 34 6.63 -8.62 -2.14
C THR A 34 7.86 -8.73 -3.02
N THR A 35 9.04 -8.72 -2.42
CA THR A 35 10.32 -8.93 -3.11
C THR A 35 11.15 -9.98 -2.38
N SER A 36 12.15 -10.55 -3.04
CA SER A 36 13.11 -11.47 -2.42
C SER A 36 14.28 -10.76 -1.71
N GLY A 37 14.16 -9.46 -1.42
CA GLY A 37 15.23 -8.64 -0.83
C GLY A 37 15.35 -8.74 0.70
N GLY A 38 14.31 -9.22 1.36
CA GLY A 38 14.28 -9.34 2.82
C GLY A 38 15.18 -10.45 3.37
N PRO A 39 15.43 -10.46 4.69
CA PRO A 39 14.92 -9.52 5.70
C PRO A 39 15.82 -8.29 5.90
N VAL A 40 16.93 -8.17 5.14
CA VAL A 40 17.91 -7.09 5.32
C VAL A 40 17.40 -5.77 4.76
N THR A 41 16.64 -5.81 3.67
CA THR A 41 15.96 -4.66 3.08
C THR A 41 14.45 -4.82 3.22
N GLU A 42 13.72 -3.70 3.22
CA GLU A 42 12.26 -3.74 3.10
C GLU A 42 11.86 -4.55 1.86
N ASP A 43 10.97 -5.50 2.07
CA ASP A 43 10.57 -6.46 1.05
C ASP A 43 9.06 -6.54 0.86
N VAL A 44 8.28 -5.78 1.63
CA VAL A 44 6.82 -5.71 1.53
C VAL A 44 6.37 -4.26 1.34
N PHE A 45 5.52 -4.02 0.34
CA PHE A 45 5.02 -2.69 0.01
C PHE A 45 3.52 -2.72 -0.24
N PHE A 46 2.79 -1.73 0.28
CA PHE A 46 1.40 -1.45 -0.06
C PHE A 46 1.36 -0.48 -1.22
N ALA A 47 0.81 -0.92 -2.36
CA ALA A 47 0.62 -0.07 -3.54
C ALA A 47 -0.86 0.34 -3.63
N LEU A 48 -1.11 1.64 -3.51
CA LEU A 48 -2.42 2.26 -3.75
C LEU A 48 -2.35 2.99 -5.09
N THR A 49 -3.16 2.60 -6.06
CA THR A 49 -3.11 3.18 -7.41
C THR A 49 -4.42 3.83 -7.84
N THR A 50 -4.30 4.83 -8.71
CA THR A 50 -5.39 5.57 -9.35
C THR A 50 -5.59 5.11 -10.79
N SER A 51 -6.70 5.53 -11.42
CA SER A 51 -7.03 5.14 -12.79
C SER A 51 -6.03 5.63 -13.84
N ASP A 52 -5.28 6.69 -13.56
CA ASP A 52 -4.22 7.21 -14.43
C ASP A 52 -2.86 6.52 -14.23
N GLY A 53 -2.81 5.45 -13.42
CA GLY A 53 -1.60 4.67 -13.16
C GLY A 53 -0.63 5.32 -12.17
N LYS A 54 -0.99 6.46 -11.58
CA LYS A 54 -0.27 7.05 -10.45
C LYS A 54 -0.67 6.35 -9.16
N GLY A 55 -0.03 6.73 -8.05
CA GLY A 55 -0.34 6.15 -6.76
C GLY A 55 0.64 6.54 -5.67
N CYS A 56 0.58 5.78 -4.59
CA CYS A 56 1.51 5.84 -3.49
C CYS A 56 1.99 4.43 -3.14
N LEU A 57 3.31 4.24 -3.08
CA LEU A 57 3.93 3.00 -2.66
C LEU A 57 4.43 3.16 -1.22
N VAL A 58 3.82 2.43 -0.29
CA VAL A 58 4.09 2.55 1.14
C VAL A 58 4.85 1.32 1.64
N PRO A 59 6.10 1.47 2.10
CA PRO A 59 6.86 0.41 2.79
C PRO A 59 6.08 -0.19 3.96
N HIS A 60 6.20 -1.49 4.21
CA HIS A 60 5.51 -2.17 5.30
C HIS A 60 5.84 -1.55 6.66
N ALA A 61 7.10 -1.22 6.95
CA ALA A 61 7.48 -0.55 8.19
C ALA A 61 6.75 0.79 8.40
N ALA A 62 6.50 1.53 7.31
CA ALA A 62 5.71 2.74 7.36
C ALA A 62 4.22 2.46 7.52
N ALA A 63 3.68 1.48 6.79
CA ALA A 63 2.29 1.06 6.91
C ALA A 63 1.93 0.63 8.33
N VAL A 64 2.83 -0.06 9.04
CA VAL A 64 2.66 -0.41 10.46
C VAL A 64 2.63 0.84 11.34
N ARG A 65 3.62 1.74 11.19
CA ARG A 65 3.72 2.96 12.00
C ARG A 65 2.52 3.91 11.80
N THR A 66 1.97 3.98 10.59
CA THR A 66 0.84 4.85 10.25
C THR A 66 -0.52 4.16 10.33
N LYS A 67 -0.55 2.87 10.73
CA LYS A 67 -1.78 2.06 10.78
C LYS A 67 -2.52 2.00 9.44
N LEU A 68 -1.78 2.00 8.34
CA LEU A 68 -2.35 2.04 7.00
C LEU A 68 -3.30 0.85 6.75
N LEU A 69 -2.94 -0.37 7.15
CA LEU A 69 -3.82 -1.52 6.92
C LEU A 69 -5.19 -1.35 7.59
N GLU A 70 -5.23 -0.83 8.82
CA GLU A 70 -6.47 -0.55 9.56
C GLU A 70 -7.33 0.49 8.81
N GLU A 71 -6.69 1.54 8.29
CA GLU A 71 -7.36 2.56 7.46
C GLU A 71 -7.90 1.98 6.15
N LEU A 72 -7.13 1.13 5.48
CA LEU A 72 -7.54 0.48 4.24
C LEU A 72 -8.75 -0.43 4.47
N GLN A 73 -8.72 -1.27 5.51
CA GLN A 73 -9.84 -2.15 5.87
C GLN A 73 -11.10 -1.35 6.22
N ARG A 74 -10.96 -0.20 6.89
CA ARG A 74 -12.09 0.67 7.23
C ARG A 74 -12.70 1.36 5.99
N ARG A 75 -11.86 1.84 5.06
CA ARG A 75 -12.30 2.67 3.93
C ARG A 75 -12.71 1.87 2.69
N PHE A 76 -12.20 0.64 2.54
CA PHE A 76 -12.42 -0.19 1.35
C PHE A 76 -13.09 -1.52 1.72
N PRO A 77 -14.43 -1.53 1.88
CA PRO A 77 -15.18 -2.76 2.12
C PRO A 77 -14.88 -3.81 1.04
N GLY A 78 -14.67 -5.05 1.49
CA GLY A 78 -14.30 -6.16 0.61
C GLY A 78 -12.79 -6.30 0.37
N LEU A 79 -11.95 -5.49 1.02
CA LEU A 79 -10.50 -5.75 1.04
C LEU A 79 -10.23 -7.14 1.64
N SER A 80 -9.42 -7.94 0.95
CA SER A 80 -9.20 -9.35 1.28
C SER A 80 -8.13 -9.54 2.36
N ASP A 81 -8.55 -9.74 3.61
CA ASP A 81 -7.65 -10.12 4.72
C ASP A 81 -6.92 -11.44 4.45
N LYS A 82 -7.59 -12.38 3.78
CA LYS A 82 -6.98 -13.64 3.38
C LYS A 82 -5.77 -13.40 2.48
N THR A 83 -5.91 -12.50 1.50
CA THR A 83 -4.82 -12.15 0.58
C THR A 83 -3.72 -11.36 1.28
N VAL A 84 -4.04 -10.56 2.30
CA VAL A 84 -3.02 -9.93 3.17
C VAL A 84 -2.18 -11.01 3.85
N ILE A 85 -2.81 -12.01 4.48
CA ILE A 85 -2.09 -13.12 5.16
C ILE A 85 -1.22 -13.89 4.17
N GLU A 86 -1.75 -14.22 2.99
CA GLU A 86 -1.00 -14.89 1.92
C GLU A 86 0.23 -14.08 1.49
N ALA A 87 0.08 -12.75 1.33
CA ALA A 87 1.18 -11.88 0.94
C ALA A 87 2.26 -11.78 2.02
N MET A 88 1.88 -11.66 3.30
CA MET A 88 2.82 -11.56 4.43
C MET A 88 3.64 -12.85 4.63
N GLY A 89 3.18 -13.99 4.10
CA GLY A 89 3.92 -15.25 4.09
C GLY A 89 4.81 -15.45 2.86
N CYS A 90 4.86 -14.50 1.92
CA CYS A 90 5.59 -14.63 0.67
C CYS A 90 7.03 -14.13 0.80
N THR A 91 8.00 -14.95 0.37
CA THR A 91 9.44 -14.61 0.40
C THR A 91 10.02 -14.42 -1.00
N SER A 92 9.17 -14.24 -2.01
CA SER A 92 9.55 -14.11 -3.42
C SER A 92 8.92 -12.88 -4.06
N ASN A 93 9.41 -12.51 -5.25
CA ASN A 93 8.84 -11.42 -6.03
C ASN A 93 7.42 -11.77 -6.46
N ASN A 94 6.42 -11.04 -5.94
CA ASN A 94 5.02 -11.28 -6.28
C ASN A 94 4.15 -10.03 -6.07
N SER A 95 2.93 -10.07 -6.60
CA SER A 95 1.93 -9.00 -6.46
C SER A 95 0.56 -9.60 -6.13
N PHE A 96 0.00 -9.14 -5.02
CA PHE A 96 -1.25 -9.65 -4.46
C PHE A 96 -2.33 -8.56 -4.53
N LEU A 97 -3.41 -8.82 -5.26
CA LEU A 97 -4.55 -7.91 -5.35
C LEU A 97 -5.41 -8.01 -4.09
N LEU A 98 -5.48 -6.95 -3.29
CA LEU A 98 -6.27 -6.91 -2.07
C LEU A 98 -7.68 -6.41 -2.30
N TRP A 99 -7.80 -5.39 -3.16
CA TRP A 99 -9.07 -4.72 -3.44
C TRP A 99 -8.99 -4.05 -4.81
N LYS A 100 -10.12 -4.02 -5.50
CA LYS A 100 -10.30 -3.28 -6.75
C LYS A 100 -11.67 -2.63 -6.76
N ARG A 101 -11.72 -1.38 -7.23
CA ARG A 101 -12.99 -0.66 -7.40
C ARG A 101 -13.86 -1.41 -8.41
N ALA A 102 -15.13 -1.61 -8.08
CA ALA A 102 -16.12 -2.09 -9.03
C ALA A 102 -16.24 -1.09 -10.20
N ALA A 103 -16.48 -1.61 -11.40
CA ALA A 103 -16.71 -0.79 -12.60
C ALA A 103 -18.04 -0.03 -12.52
#